data_AF-A0A1E4JI17-F1
#
_entry.id   AF-A0A1E4JI17-F1
#
_cell.length_a   1.000
_cell.length_b   1.000
_cell.length_c   1.000
_cell.angle_alpha   90.00
_cell.angle_beta   90.00
_cell.angle_gamma   90.00
#
_symmetry.space_group_name_H-M   'P 1'
#
loop_
_entity.id
_entity.type
_entity.pdbx_description
1 polymer ?
#
loop_
_entity_poly.entity_id
_entity_poly.type
_entity_poly.pdbx_seq_one_letter_code
_entity_poly.pdbx_strand_id
1 'polypeptide(L)'
;MNDLSSRIVDGDAARQALASFVRPALDALRADYLAKMAQIAAKPLNNDLRAAIEKLALAIKVANEVQSQIEAIASDGKIALHDQRRADAVAGLSAERRRWI
;
A
#
# COMPACT_ATOMS: atom_id res chain seq x y z
N MET A 1 -13.05 -8.33 -21.65
CA MET A 1 -14.11 -8.18 -20.62
C MET A 1 -13.59 -8.47 -19.20
N ASN A 2 -12.27 -8.46 -18.92
CA ASN A 2 -11.72 -9.01 -17.67
C ASN A 2 -10.82 -8.09 -16.82
N ASP A 3 -10.71 -6.79 -17.12
CA ASP A 3 -9.78 -5.89 -16.41
C ASP A 3 -10.34 -5.32 -15.08
N LEU A 4 -11.62 -4.93 -15.06
CA LEU A 4 -12.24 -4.36 -13.85
C LEU A 4 -12.40 -5.40 -12.73
N SER A 5 -12.87 -6.60 -13.06
CA SER A 5 -13.08 -7.65 -12.05
C SER A 5 -11.77 -8.14 -11.44
N SER A 6 -10.69 -8.24 -12.22
CA SER A 6 -9.38 -8.62 -11.68
C SER A 6 -8.83 -7.56 -10.74
N ARG A 7 -8.93 -6.28 -11.12
CA ARG A 7 -8.51 -5.15 -10.27
C ARG A 7 -9.24 -5.11 -8.92
N ILE A 8 -10.53 -5.43 -8.90
CA ILE A 8 -11.31 -5.54 -7.65
C ILE A 8 -10.76 -6.68 -6.77
N VAL A 9 -10.58 -7.88 -7.34
CA VAL A 9 -10.06 -9.06 -6.63
C VAL A 9 -8.66 -8.80 -6.09
N ASP A 10 -7.77 -8.26 -6.92
CA ASP A 10 -6.40 -7.94 -6.53
C ASP A 10 -6.36 -6.87 -5.43
N GLY A 11 -7.21 -5.85 -5.52
CA GLY A 11 -7.31 -4.81 -4.50
C GLY A 11 -7.87 -5.31 -3.17
N ASP A 12 -8.83 -6.25 -3.18
CA ASP A 12 -9.33 -6.89 -1.96
C ASP A 12 -8.27 -7.80 -1.33
N ALA A 13 -7.57 -8.59 -2.14
CA ALA A 13 -6.44 -9.42 -1.69
C ALA A 13 -5.31 -8.55 -1.09
N ALA A 14 -4.96 -7.44 -1.73
CA ALA A 14 -3.97 -6.49 -1.24
C ALA A 14 -4.39 -5.88 0.12
N ARG A 15 -5.67 -5.49 0.28
CA ARG A 15 -6.19 -5.00 1.56
C ARG A 15 -6.09 -6.04 2.66
N GLN A 16 -6.47 -7.29 2.37
CA GLN A 16 -6.40 -8.37 3.35
C GLN A 16 -4.96 -8.69 3.74
N ALA A 17 -4.05 -8.75 2.76
CA ALA A 17 -2.62 -8.96 3.00
C ALA A 17 -2.01 -7.84 3.83
N LEU A 18 -2.34 -6.57 3.53
CA LEU A 18 -1.93 -5.41 4.32
C LEU A 18 -2.33 -5.53 5.78
N ALA A 19 -3.61 -5.79 6.04
CA ALA A 19 -4.13 -5.83 7.41
C ALA A 19 -3.61 -7.03 8.20
N SER A 20 -3.50 -8.21 7.57
CA SER A 20 -3.27 -9.46 8.29
C SER A 20 -1.78 -9.79 8.46
N PHE A 21 -0.93 -9.36 7.52
CA PHE A 21 0.45 -9.84 7.45
C PHE A 21 1.46 -8.71 7.27
N VAL A 22 1.26 -7.87 6.25
CA VAL A 22 2.29 -6.90 5.84
C VAL A 22 2.44 -5.78 6.85
N ARG A 23 1.35 -5.16 7.32
CA ARG A 23 1.43 -4.05 8.27
C ARG A 23 2.02 -4.48 9.61
N PRO A 24 1.61 -5.60 10.24
CA PRO A 24 2.28 -6.09 11.45
C PRO A 24 3.78 -6.33 11.25
N ALA A 25 4.19 -6.93 10.13
CA ALA A 25 5.60 -7.20 9.84
C ALA A 25 6.41 -5.90 9.64
N LEU A 26 5.85 -4.93 8.91
CA LEU A 26 6.49 -3.63 8.71
C LEU A 26 6.56 -2.80 9.98
N ASP A 27 5.56 -2.90 10.86
CA ASP A 27 5.57 -2.21 12.16
C ASP A 27 6.64 -2.81 13.09
N ALA A 28 6.85 -4.13 13.07
CA ALA A 28 7.98 -4.76 13.74
C ALA A 28 9.33 -4.27 13.18
N LEU A 29 9.47 -4.20 11.84
CA LEU A 29 10.69 -3.67 11.21
C LEU A 29 10.96 -2.20 11.55
N ARG A 30 9.91 -1.37 11.66
CA ARG A 30 10.02 0.03 12.12
C ARG A 30 10.50 0.11 13.56
N ALA A 31 9.96 -0.74 14.45
CA ALA A 31 10.40 -0.80 15.84
C ALA A 31 11.89 -1.18 15.93
N ASP A 32 12.33 -2.19 15.18
CA ASP A 32 13.73 -2.60 15.12
C ASP A 32 14.65 -1.50 14.57
N TYR A 33 14.21 -0.78 13.53
CA TYR A 33 14.92 0.37 12.99
C TYR A 33 15.10 1.45 14.07
N LEU A 34 14.03 1.82 14.78
CA LEU A 34 14.08 2.84 15.84
C LEU A 34 15.00 2.41 16.99
N ALA A 35 14.92 1.14 17.41
CA ALA A 35 15.80 0.59 18.44
C ALA A 35 17.27 0.66 18.04
N LYS A 36 17.62 0.30 16.80
CA LYS A 36 18.99 0.41 16.27
C LYS A 36 19.46 1.86 16.18
N MET A 37 18.61 2.77 15.71
CA MET A 37 18.94 4.20 15.65
C MET A 37 19.19 4.78 17.03
N ALA A 38 18.40 4.40 18.05
CA ALA A 38 18.64 4.80 19.44
C ALA A 38 19.98 4.30 19.99
N GLN A 39 20.36 3.05 19.68
CA GLN A 39 21.66 2.51 20.06
C GLN A 39 22.85 3.23 19.39
N ILE A 40 22.69 3.68 18.14
CA ILE A 40 23.70 4.45 17.44
C ILE A 40 23.80 5.86 18.03
N ALA A 41 22.67 6.50 18.32
CA ALA A 41 22.61 7.84 18.89
C ALA A 41 23.29 7.95 20.27
N ALA A 42 23.39 6.84 21.00
CA ALA A 42 24.08 6.79 22.29
C ALA A 42 25.63 6.78 22.17
N LYS A 43 26.18 6.77 20.96
CA LYS A 43 27.63 6.67 20.70
C LYS A 43 28.14 7.90 19.95
N PRO A 44 29.41 8.33 20.16
CA PRO A 44 30.03 9.34 19.31
C PRO A 44 30.02 8.91 17.85
N LEU A 45 29.58 9.80 16.96
CA LEU A 45 29.44 9.49 15.54
C LEU A 45 30.82 9.31 14.90
N ASN A 46 31.01 8.18 14.23
CA ASN A 46 32.19 7.89 13.41
C ASN A 46 31.74 7.41 12.00
N ASN A 47 32.71 7.16 11.11
CA ASN A 47 32.43 6.78 9.74
C ASN A 47 31.67 5.45 9.62
N ASP A 48 31.98 4.48 10.49
CA ASP A 48 31.31 3.17 10.47
C ASP A 48 29.85 3.28 10.90
N LEU A 49 29.56 4.07 11.94
CA LEU A 49 28.21 4.35 12.39
C LEU A 49 27.42 5.15 11.37
N ARG A 50 28.06 6.09 10.66
CA ARG A 50 27.44 6.81 9.53
C ARG A 50 27.02 5.84 8.42
N ALA A 51 27.91 4.93 8.02
CA ALA A 51 27.58 3.91 7.02
C ALA A 51 26.46 2.96 7.49
N ALA A 52 26.40 2.65 8.79
CA ALA A 52 25.30 1.88 9.36
C ALA A 52 23.95 2.63 9.31
N ILE A 53 23.94 3.93 9.61
CA ILE A 53 22.75 4.79 9.50
C ILE A 53 22.24 4.82 8.05
N GLU A 54 23.14 5.01 7.07
CA GLU A 54 22.76 5.04 5.65
C GLU A 54 22.10 3.72 5.20
N LYS A 55 22.65 2.58 5.63
CA LYS A 55 22.06 1.26 5.36
C LYS A 55 20.69 1.09 6.00
N LEU A 56 20.53 1.53 7.26
CA LEU A 56 19.24 1.49 7.96
C LEU A 56 18.20 2.40 7.29
N ALA A 57 18.61 3.59 6.86
CA ALA A 57 17.76 4.54 6.14
C ALA A 57 17.30 3.96 4.78
N LEU A 58 18.18 3.28 4.05
CA LEU A 58 17.80 2.58 2.83
C LEU A 58 16.81 1.45 3.10
N ALA A 59 17.06 0.64 4.13
CA ALA A 59 16.18 -0.47 4.48
C ALA A 59 14.75 0.01 4.82
N ILE A 60 14.63 1.07 5.63
CA ILE A 60 13.30 1.60 5.99
C ILE A 60 12.60 2.27 4.80
N LYS A 61 13.35 2.91 3.90
CA LYS A 61 12.82 3.45 2.66
C LYS A 61 12.21 2.36 1.78
N VAL A 62 12.92 1.25 1.57
CA VAL A 62 12.43 0.10 0.79
C VAL A 62 11.19 -0.50 1.44
N ALA A 63 11.18 -0.67 2.76
CA ALA A 63 10.03 -1.17 3.51
C ALA A 63 8.78 -0.28 3.31
N ASN A 64 8.94 1.04 3.36
CA ASN A 64 7.86 2.00 3.14
C ASN A 64 7.38 1.99 1.68
N GLU A 65 8.28 1.87 0.71
CA GLU A 65 7.95 1.78 -0.71
C GLU A 65 7.10 0.54 -1.01
N VAL A 66 7.47 -0.62 -0.45
CA VAL A 66 6.68 -1.85 -0.58
C VAL A 66 5.28 -1.67 0.00
N GLN A 67 5.14 -1.04 1.17
CA GLN A 67 3.82 -0.73 1.73
C GLN A 67 2.99 0.12 0.77
N SER A 68 3.59 1.21 0.27
CA SER A 68 2.94 2.16 -0.63
C SER A 68 2.44 1.49 -1.91
N GLN A 69 3.22 0.59 -2.49
CA GLN A 69 2.82 -0.15 -3.70
C GLN A 69 1.62 -1.07 -3.45
N ILE A 70 1.59 -1.77 -2.31
CA ILE A 70 0.46 -2.63 -1.98
C ILE A 70 -0.80 -1.79 -1.66
N GLU A 71 -0.62 -0.63 -0.99
CA GLU A 71 -1.71 0.31 -0.75
C GLU A 71 -2.27 0.90 -2.05
N ALA A 72 -1.43 1.15 -3.05
CA ALA A 72 -1.86 1.60 -4.36
C ALA A 72 -2.74 0.55 -5.06
N ILE A 73 -2.36 -0.74 -5.02
CA ILE A 73 -3.17 -1.84 -5.56
C ILE A 73 -4.51 -1.93 -4.81
N ALA A 74 -4.48 -1.85 -3.49
CA ALA A 74 -5.68 -1.84 -2.65
C ALA A 74 -6.63 -0.68 -2.97
N SER A 75 -6.09 0.49 -3.29
CA SER A 75 -6.84 1.68 -3.71
C SER A 75 -7.43 1.52 -5.11
N ASP A 76 -6.64 0.99 -6.04
CA ASP A 76 -7.07 0.75 -7.42
C ASP A 76 -8.30 -0.16 -7.48
N GLY A 77 -8.32 -1.25 -6.70
CA GLY A 77 -9.51 -2.11 -6.61
C GLY A 77 -10.74 -1.42 -6.05
N LYS A 78 -10.60 -0.41 -5.17
CA LYS A 78 -11.75 0.39 -4.71
C LYS A 78 -12.32 1.26 -5.82
N ILE A 79 -11.45 1.86 -6.63
CA ILE A 79 -11.84 2.66 -7.79
C ILE A 79 -12.55 1.76 -8.80
N ALA A 80 -11.98 0.59 -9.10
CA ALA A 80 -12.59 -0.40 -9.99
C ALA A 80 -14.00 -0.84 -9.53
N LEU A 81 -14.18 -1.05 -8.22
CA LEU A 81 -15.50 -1.38 -7.64
C LEU A 81 -16.49 -0.23 -7.78
N HIS A 82 -16.05 1.01 -7.58
CA HIS A 82 -16.88 2.18 -7.78
C HIS A 82 -17.32 2.32 -9.25
N ASP A 83 -16.41 2.12 -10.19
CA ASP A 83 -16.69 2.19 -11.62
C ASP A 83 -17.64 1.09 -12.07
N GLN A 84 -17.48 -0.14 -11.57
CA GLN A 84 -18.41 -1.24 -11.80
C GLN A 84 -19.81 -0.87 -11.32
N ARG A 85 -19.95 -0.39 -10.07
CA ARG A 85 -21.26 0.02 -9.52
C ARG A 85 -21.92 1.13 -10.34
N ARG A 86 -21.13 2.09 -10.83
CA ARG A 86 -21.62 3.15 -11.69
C ARG A 86 -22.11 2.59 -13.04
N ALA A 87 -21.35 1.67 -13.63
CA ALA A 87 -21.76 1.01 -14.88
C ALA A 87 -23.06 0.21 -14.70
N ASP A 88 -23.18 -0.54 -13.61
CA ASP A 88 -24.39 -1.31 -13.28
C ASP A 88 -25.60 -0.39 -13.07
N ALA A 89 -25.41 0.75 -12.39
CA ALA A 89 -26.46 1.74 -12.19
C ALA A 89 -26.96 2.32 -13.53
N VAL A 90 -26.06 2.63 -14.46
CA VAL A 90 -26.42 3.10 -15.81
C VAL A 90 -27.10 2.00 -16.62
N ALA A 91 -26.64 0.75 -16.50
CA ALA A 91 -27.27 -0.40 -17.16
C ALA A 91 -28.70 -0.64 -16.65
N GLY A 92 -29.00 -0.35 -15.38
CA GLY A 92 -30.35 -0.44 -14.81
C GLY A 92 -31.33 0.66 -15.26
N LEU A 93 -30.88 1.73 -15.91
CA LEU A 93 -31.76 2.82 -16.35
C LEU A 93 -32.57 2.46 -17.60
N SER A 94 -33.80 2.98 -17.71
CA SER A 94 -34.58 2.88 -18.95
C SER A 94 -33.91 3.65 -20.11
N ALA A 95 -34.19 3.25 -21.35
CA ALA A 95 -33.56 3.82 -22.54
C ALA A 95 -33.73 5.36 -22.66
N GLU A 96 -34.87 5.89 -22.20
CA GLU A 96 -35.15 7.33 -22.17
C GLU A 96 -34.29 8.08 -21.14
N ARG A 97 -34.05 7.50 -19.96
CA ARG A 97 -33.17 8.11 -18.95
C ARG A 97 -31.70 8.02 -19.31
N ARG A 98 -31.31 7.00 -20.09
CA ARG A 98 -29.94 6.79 -20.54
C ARG A 98 -29.46 7.83 -21.57
N ARG A 99 -30.37 8.58 -22.21
CA ARG A 99 -30.06 9.66 -23.18
C ARG A 99 -29.63 10.99 -22.54
N TRP A 100 -29.90 11.19 -21.25
CA TRP A 100 -29.68 12.47 -20.54
C TRP A 100 -28.49 12.45 -19.58
N ILE A 101 -27.67 11.40 -19.64
CA ILE A 101 -26.45 11.21 -18.84
C ILE A 101 -25.27 11.15 -19.81
#